data_AF-A0A7Y4EJ14-F1
#
_entry.id   AF-A0A7Y4EJ14-F1
#
_cell.length_a   1.000
_cell.length_b   1.000
_cell.length_c   1.000
_cell.angle_alpha   90.00
_cell.angle_beta   90.00
_cell.angle_gamma   90.00
#
_symmetry.space_group_name_H-M   'P 1'
#
loop_
_entity.id
_entity.type
_entity.pdbx_description
1 polymer ?
#
loop_
_entity_poly.entity_id
_entity_poly.type
_entity_poly.pdbx_seq_one_letter_code
_entity_poly.pdbx_strand_id
1 'polypeptide(L)'
;MRKSLLALGVVAAMSAPVMAADYTDGDTHKNDYKWFQFNVMGAFDELPGETSHDYIEMEFGGRSGIFDLYGYIDFFNVLNNDGSDKSGSDRIFAKINPRMSLDGLTGKDLSFGPVQELYFANQIVINGGGEYTYMKDGQPILGDNNEPLKADKPTYNIYTGIGSDVMVPWFGKVGVNAYAKYDMNAKDWNGYQVSLNWFKPFYFFENGSFITYQGYLDYEFGIEKTDIAGTPLNSSHGGAMYNGLYWHTDQFALGYGLKLYDEVYGLADGGIAGKTSGVAHYIAATYKF
;
A
#
# COMPACT_ATOMS: atom_id res chain seq x y z
N MET A 1 -28.69 -25.49 -6.83
CA MET A 1 -27.44 -25.07 -7.49
C MET A 1 -27.37 -23.54 -7.47
N ARG A 2 -26.76 -22.95 -6.43
CA ARG A 2 -26.36 -21.52 -6.41
C ARG A 2 -24.86 -21.51 -6.68
N LYS A 3 -24.46 -21.43 -7.95
CA LYS A 3 -23.05 -21.31 -8.35
C LYS A 3 -22.76 -19.83 -8.62
N SER A 4 -21.73 -19.31 -7.96
CA SER A 4 -20.86 -18.20 -8.40
C SER A 4 -21.51 -16.86 -8.79
N LEU A 5 -21.86 -16.04 -7.79
CA LEU A 5 -22.08 -14.59 -7.96
C LEU A 5 -20.99 -13.72 -7.28
N LEU A 6 -20.17 -14.29 -6.39
CA LEU A 6 -19.17 -13.54 -5.61
C LEU A 6 -17.93 -13.17 -6.43
N ALA A 7 -17.36 -14.10 -7.20
CA ALA A 7 -16.24 -13.82 -8.09
C ALA A 7 -16.65 -12.92 -9.27
N LEU A 8 -17.88 -13.10 -9.77
CA LEU A 8 -18.50 -12.19 -10.73
C LEU A 8 -18.71 -10.80 -10.12
N GLY A 9 -18.98 -10.66 -8.82
CA GLY A 9 -19.13 -9.36 -8.16
C GLY A 9 -17.81 -8.58 -8.06
N VAL A 10 -16.72 -9.22 -7.63
CA VAL A 10 -15.39 -8.58 -7.53
C VAL A 10 -14.79 -8.30 -8.92
N VAL A 11 -14.91 -9.26 -9.85
CA VAL A 11 -14.47 -9.06 -11.24
C VAL A 11 -15.36 -8.02 -11.93
N ALA A 12 -16.70 -8.06 -11.81
CA ALA A 12 -17.57 -7.05 -12.42
C ALA A 12 -17.40 -5.65 -11.81
N ALA A 13 -17.15 -5.52 -10.51
CA ALA A 13 -16.83 -4.23 -9.89
C ALA A 13 -15.52 -3.62 -10.43
N MET A 14 -14.63 -4.44 -10.99
CA MET A 14 -13.33 -4.02 -11.55
C MET A 14 -13.24 -4.13 -13.09
N SER A 15 -14.19 -4.79 -13.76
CA SER A 15 -14.16 -5.11 -15.19
C SER A 15 -15.43 -4.73 -15.96
N ALA A 16 -16.49 -4.22 -15.30
CA ALA A 16 -17.60 -3.63 -16.03
C ALA A 16 -17.13 -2.38 -16.79
N PRO A 17 -17.76 -2.01 -17.92
CA PRO A 17 -17.64 -0.66 -18.45
C PRO A 17 -18.13 0.31 -17.38
N VAL A 18 -17.18 0.89 -16.63
CA VAL A 18 -17.46 1.78 -15.51
C VAL A 18 -17.90 3.10 -16.10
N MET A 19 -19.18 3.43 -15.92
CA MET A 19 -19.71 4.77 -16.11
C MET A 19 -19.31 5.65 -14.91
N ALA A 20 -19.38 6.97 -15.08
CA ALA A 20 -19.28 7.91 -13.97
C ALA A 20 -20.21 7.49 -12.81
N ALA A 21 -19.79 7.77 -11.58
CA ALA A 21 -20.59 7.47 -10.41
C ALA A 21 -21.88 8.31 -10.43
N ASP A 22 -23.00 7.69 -10.82
CA ASP A 22 -24.30 8.35 -10.85
C ASP A 22 -24.92 8.31 -9.46
N TYR A 23 -25.39 9.45 -8.94
CA TYR A 23 -26.11 9.57 -7.66
C TYR A 23 -27.45 10.29 -7.82
N THR A 24 -27.93 10.48 -9.05
CA THR A 24 -29.12 11.29 -9.37
C THR A 24 -30.43 10.69 -8.89
N ASP A 25 -30.47 9.38 -8.65
CA ASP A 25 -31.60 8.65 -8.06
C ASP A 25 -31.66 8.75 -6.52
N GLY A 26 -30.65 9.36 -5.89
CA GLY A 26 -30.56 9.51 -4.44
C GLY A 26 -30.12 8.24 -3.69
N ASP A 27 -29.88 7.12 -4.40
CA ASP A 27 -29.39 5.89 -3.79
C ASP A 27 -27.86 5.87 -3.78
N THR A 28 -27.29 6.19 -2.62
CA THR A 28 -25.83 6.17 -2.44
C THR A 28 -25.25 4.76 -2.31
N HIS A 29 -26.08 3.76 -2.01
CA HIS A 29 -25.65 2.40 -1.67
C HIS A 29 -25.72 1.40 -2.84
N LYS A 30 -26.17 1.83 -4.03
CA LYS A 30 -26.32 0.96 -5.21
C LYS A 30 -25.02 0.31 -5.70
N ASN A 31 -23.87 0.87 -5.32
CA ASN A 31 -22.54 0.39 -5.69
C ASN A 31 -21.81 -0.26 -4.51
N ASP A 32 -22.52 -0.66 -3.45
CA ASP A 32 -21.92 -1.28 -2.28
C ASP A 32 -21.31 -2.65 -2.61
N TYR A 33 -20.09 -2.86 -2.13
CA TYR A 33 -19.42 -4.15 -2.18
C TYR A 33 -18.46 -4.28 -1.01
N LYS A 34 -18.08 -5.51 -0.67
CA LYS A 34 -17.03 -5.77 0.31
C LYS A 34 -16.33 -7.07 -0.04
N TRP A 35 -15.06 -7.13 0.29
CA TRP A 35 -14.26 -8.34 0.18
C TRP A 35 -13.25 -8.38 1.31
N PHE A 36 -12.82 -9.59 1.60
CA PHE A 36 -11.92 -9.89 2.69
C PHE A 36 -11.07 -11.10 2.33
N GLN A 37 -9.77 -11.06 2.62
CA GLN A 37 -8.87 -12.18 2.36
C GLN A 37 -7.71 -12.24 3.35
N PHE A 38 -7.12 -13.42 3.44
CA PHE A 38 -5.83 -13.63 4.11
C PHE A 38 -4.79 -14.07 3.08
N ASN A 39 -3.59 -13.53 3.20
CA ASN A 39 -2.44 -13.89 2.39
C ASN A 39 -1.36 -14.47 3.31
N VAL A 40 -0.75 -15.58 2.91
CA VAL A 40 0.56 -16.01 3.43
C VAL A 40 1.59 -15.52 2.42
N MET A 41 2.53 -14.71 2.89
CA MET A 41 3.49 -14.02 2.03
C MET A 41 4.92 -14.34 2.44
N GLY A 42 5.79 -14.43 1.43
CA GLY A 42 7.24 -14.42 1.61
C GLY A 42 7.83 -13.25 0.85
N ALA A 43 8.59 -12.41 1.55
CA ALA A 43 9.36 -11.30 1.00
C ALA A 43 10.85 -11.67 0.96
N PHE A 44 11.51 -11.33 -0.13
CA PHE A 44 12.93 -11.58 -0.35
C PHE A 44 13.60 -10.30 -0.82
N ASP A 45 14.73 -9.95 -0.20
CA ASP A 45 15.50 -8.73 -0.45
C ASP A 45 14.68 -7.44 -0.23
N GLU A 46 13.71 -7.46 0.69
CA GLU A 46 12.88 -6.30 1.05
C GLU A 46 13.75 -5.16 1.58
N LEU A 47 13.43 -3.94 1.14
CA LEU A 47 14.10 -2.72 1.56
C LEU A 47 13.20 -1.90 2.51
N PRO A 48 13.78 -1.16 3.47
CA PRO A 48 15.22 -0.95 3.69
C PRO A 48 15.94 -2.14 4.35
N GLY A 49 17.25 -2.24 4.13
CA GLY A 49 18.10 -3.23 4.83
C GLY A 49 18.27 -4.60 4.15
N GLU A 50 17.57 -4.84 3.04
CA GLU A 50 17.70 -6.04 2.20
C GLU A 50 17.42 -7.33 3.00
N THR A 51 16.24 -7.38 3.63
CA THR A 51 15.84 -8.48 4.51
C THR A 51 14.90 -9.47 3.81
N SER A 52 14.76 -10.67 4.40
CA SER A 52 13.82 -11.68 3.91
C SER A 52 13.01 -12.24 5.07
N HIS A 53 11.69 -12.31 4.93
CA HIS A 53 10.80 -12.82 5.97
C HIS A 53 9.45 -13.28 5.43
N ASP A 54 8.75 -14.01 6.29
CA ASP A 54 7.38 -14.44 6.09
C ASP A 54 6.41 -13.63 6.98
N TYR A 55 5.18 -13.51 6.49
CA TYR A 55 4.12 -12.83 7.22
C TYR A 55 2.74 -13.33 6.78
N ILE A 56 1.76 -13.14 7.66
CA ILE A 56 0.35 -13.25 7.30
C ILE A 56 -0.17 -11.84 7.12
N GLU A 57 -0.81 -11.58 5.99
CA GLU A 57 -1.49 -10.31 5.71
C GLU A 57 -3.00 -10.54 5.75
N MET A 58 -3.69 -9.67 6.49
CA MET A 58 -5.13 -9.52 6.45
C MET A 58 -5.45 -8.36 5.51
N GLU A 59 -6.05 -8.63 4.36
CA GLU A 59 -6.35 -7.62 3.35
C GLU A 59 -7.87 -7.48 3.16
N PHE A 60 -8.35 -6.25 3.05
CA PHE A 60 -9.77 -5.95 2.98
C PHE A 60 -10.06 -4.72 2.14
N GLY A 61 -11.27 -4.69 1.58
CA GLY A 61 -11.75 -3.51 0.88
C GLY A 61 -13.23 -3.56 0.60
N GLY A 62 -13.75 -2.45 0.10
CA GLY A 62 -15.17 -2.33 -0.19
C GLY A 62 -15.62 -0.90 -0.41
N ARG A 63 -16.89 -0.78 -0.74
CA ARG A 63 -17.63 0.47 -0.81
C ARG A 63 -18.91 0.36 -0.01
N SER A 64 -19.23 1.42 0.72
CA SER A 64 -20.47 1.59 1.46
C SER A 64 -20.94 3.02 1.31
N GLY A 65 -22.02 3.23 0.54
CA GLY A 65 -22.52 4.55 0.24
C GLY A 65 -21.50 5.37 -0.56
N ILE A 66 -21.16 6.53 0.00
CA ILE A 66 -20.17 7.45 -0.57
C ILE A 66 -18.73 7.15 -0.10
N PHE A 67 -18.50 6.09 0.68
CA PHE A 67 -17.17 5.76 1.20
C PHE A 67 -16.60 4.51 0.53
N ASP A 68 -15.37 4.64 0.02
CA ASP A 68 -14.54 3.56 -0.51
C ASP A 68 -13.38 3.29 0.45
N LEU A 69 -13.02 2.03 0.61
CA LEU A 69 -12.02 1.58 1.58
C LEU A 69 -11.15 0.49 0.96
N TYR A 70 -9.85 0.65 1.17
CA TYR A 70 -8.86 -0.42 1.02
C TYR A 70 -7.96 -0.42 2.26
N GLY A 71 -7.50 -1.58 2.70
CA GLY A 71 -6.47 -1.66 3.71
C GLY A 71 -5.93 -3.05 3.91
N TYR A 72 -4.78 -3.12 4.58
CA TYR A 72 -4.18 -4.36 5.01
C TYR A 72 -3.46 -4.21 6.35
N ILE A 73 -3.29 -5.36 7.02
CA ILE A 73 -2.54 -5.50 8.26
C ILE A 73 -1.63 -6.72 8.11
N ASP A 74 -0.33 -6.50 8.24
CA ASP A 74 0.69 -7.53 8.24
C ASP A 74 1.00 -7.97 9.66
N PHE A 75 1.13 -9.27 9.84
CA PHE A 75 1.59 -9.93 11.05
C PHE A 75 2.89 -10.66 10.74
N PHE A 76 4.01 -10.10 11.19
CA PHE A 76 5.35 -10.65 10.95
C PHE A 76 5.73 -11.73 11.96
N ASN A 77 6.68 -12.58 11.58
CA ASN A 77 7.27 -13.60 12.45
C ASN A 77 6.21 -14.45 13.18
N VAL A 78 5.21 -14.92 12.42
CA VAL A 78 4.04 -15.65 12.96
C VAL A 78 4.46 -16.96 13.63
N LEU A 79 5.53 -17.58 13.15
CA LEU A 79 6.08 -18.82 13.71
C LEU A 79 7.05 -18.58 14.89
N ASN A 80 7.26 -17.34 15.29
CA ASN A 80 8.17 -16.94 16.37
C ASN A 80 9.58 -17.53 16.21
N ASN A 81 10.13 -17.41 15.01
CA ASN A 81 11.48 -17.82 14.67
C ASN A 81 12.49 -16.74 15.11
N ASP A 82 13.49 -17.14 15.89
CA ASP A 82 14.55 -16.24 16.36
C ASP A 82 15.46 -15.75 15.21
N GLY A 83 15.49 -16.47 14.09
CA GLY A 83 16.24 -16.08 12.89
C GLY A 83 15.53 -15.09 11.97
N SER A 84 14.31 -14.64 12.29
CA SER A 84 13.61 -13.59 11.55
C SER A 84 14.21 -12.21 11.84
N ASP A 85 14.29 -11.34 10.83
CA ASP A 85 14.64 -9.92 10.97
C ASP A 85 13.64 -9.14 11.84
N LYS A 86 12.45 -9.69 12.11
CA LYS A 86 11.42 -9.15 13.00
C LYS A 86 11.42 -9.81 14.39
N SER A 87 12.45 -10.59 14.74
CA SER A 87 12.60 -11.13 16.09
C SER A 87 12.87 -10.00 17.10
N GLY A 88 12.21 -10.04 18.26
CA GLY A 88 12.35 -9.02 19.31
C GLY A 88 11.83 -7.61 18.98
N SER A 89 11.17 -7.42 17.83
CA SER A 89 10.58 -6.14 17.37
C SER A 89 9.05 -6.21 17.32
N ASP A 90 8.37 -5.06 17.17
CA ASP A 90 6.93 -5.10 16.87
C ASP A 90 6.68 -5.79 15.53
N ARG A 91 5.59 -6.56 15.51
CA ARG A 91 5.27 -7.50 14.43
C ARG A 91 4.07 -7.08 13.62
N ILE A 92 3.69 -5.81 13.69
CA ILE A 92 2.50 -5.29 13.01
C ILE A 92 2.87 -4.11 12.13
N PHE A 93 2.46 -4.20 10.88
CA PHE A 93 2.38 -3.08 9.96
C PHE A 93 0.94 -2.97 9.45
N ALA A 94 0.42 -1.76 9.28
CA ALA A 94 -0.90 -1.54 8.73
C ALA A 94 -0.92 -0.32 7.81
N LYS A 95 -1.67 -0.44 6.72
CA LYS A 95 -1.96 0.65 5.79
C LYS A 95 -3.46 0.66 5.48
N ILE A 96 -4.12 1.79 5.73
CA ILE A 96 -5.58 1.92 5.57
C ILE A 96 -5.88 3.19 4.77
N ASN A 97 -6.64 3.05 3.69
CA ASN A 97 -6.87 4.09 2.69
C ASN A 97 -8.38 4.39 2.52
N PRO A 98 -9.02 5.13 3.43
CA PRO A 98 -10.42 5.53 3.25
C PRO A 98 -10.52 6.72 2.31
N ARG A 99 -11.49 6.66 1.39
CA ARG A 99 -11.83 7.72 0.44
C ARG A 99 -13.33 8.04 0.54
N MET A 100 -13.66 9.33 0.52
CA MET A 100 -15.05 9.80 0.50
C MET A 100 -15.34 10.45 -0.84
N SER A 101 -16.32 9.94 -1.57
CA SER A 101 -16.78 10.44 -2.85
C SER A 101 -17.34 11.86 -2.73
N LEU A 102 -16.79 12.78 -3.51
CA LEU A 102 -17.28 14.14 -3.65
C LEU A 102 -18.52 14.18 -4.54
N ASP A 103 -18.60 13.31 -5.56
CA ASP A 103 -19.77 13.14 -6.40
C ASP A 103 -20.98 12.74 -5.56
N GLY A 104 -20.82 11.72 -4.72
CA GLY A 104 -21.86 11.25 -3.80
C GLY A 104 -22.18 12.25 -2.70
N LEU A 105 -21.17 12.95 -2.16
CA LEU A 105 -21.39 13.99 -1.14
C LEU A 105 -22.17 15.19 -1.70
N THR A 106 -21.91 15.59 -2.94
CA THR A 106 -22.53 16.77 -3.55
C THR A 106 -23.78 16.46 -4.38
N GLY A 107 -24.01 15.19 -4.72
CA GLY A 107 -25.07 14.76 -5.63
C GLY A 107 -24.85 15.24 -7.07
N LYS A 108 -23.62 15.59 -7.44
CA LYS A 108 -23.26 16.09 -8.76
C LYS A 108 -22.29 15.14 -9.44
N ASP A 109 -22.46 14.96 -10.74
CA ASP A 109 -21.47 14.31 -11.59
C ASP A 109 -20.27 15.25 -11.76
N LEU A 110 -19.13 14.86 -11.19
CA LEU A 110 -17.85 15.56 -11.28
C LEU A 110 -16.89 14.88 -12.25
N SER A 111 -17.36 13.92 -13.05
CA SER A 111 -16.54 13.22 -14.04
C SER A 111 -16.10 14.14 -15.19
N PHE A 112 -14.92 13.88 -15.75
CA PHE A 112 -14.42 14.59 -16.93
C PHE A 112 -13.37 13.76 -17.67
N GLY A 113 -13.61 13.51 -18.96
CA GLY A 113 -12.70 12.70 -19.78
C GLY A 113 -12.48 11.31 -19.15
N PRO A 114 -11.23 10.91 -18.85
CA PRO A 114 -10.95 9.62 -18.23
C PRO A 114 -11.26 9.56 -16.72
N VAL A 115 -11.47 10.71 -16.06
CA VAL A 115 -11.76 10.79 -14.62
C VAL A 115 -13.23 10.42 -14.39
N GLN A 116 -13.48 9.36 -13.63
CA GLN A 116 -14.82 8.82 -13.38
C GLN A 116 -15.47 9.33 -12.09
N GLU A 117 -14.65 9.65 -11.09
CA GLU A 117 -15.12 10.06 -9.76
C GLU A 117 -14.00 10.81 -9.03
N LEU A 118 -14.36 11.76 -8.16
CA LEU A 118 -13.44 12.50 -7.31
C LEU A 118 -13.67 12.19 -5.84
N TYR A 119 -12.60 12.21 -5.05
CA TYR A 119 -12.63 11.82 -3.64
C TYR A 119 -11.86 12.81 -2.77
N PHE A 120 -12.34 13.01 -1.55
CA PHE A 120 -11.47 13.34 -0.42
C PHE A 120 -10.79 12.05 0.04
N ALA A 121 -9.48 11.97 -0.09
CA ALA A 121 -8.72 10.74 0.09
C ALA A 121 -7.80 10.84 1.30
N ASN A 122 -7.72 9.75 2.07
CA ASN A 122 -6.79 9.63 3.18
C ASN A 122 -6.02 8.31 3.09
N GLN A 123 -4.86 8.28 3.73
CA GLN A 123 -4.11 7.07 4.01
C GLN A 123 -3.51 7.17 5.41
N ILE A 124 -3.57 6.07 6.15
CA ILE A 124 -2.99 5.93 7.48
C ILE A 124 -1.96 4.82 7.38
N VAL A 125 -0.74 5.09 7.83
CA VAL A 125 0.35 4.10 7.90
C VAL A 125 0.78 3.96 9.35
N ILE A 126 0.73 2.73 9.85
CA ILE A 126 1.16 2.36 11.20
C ILE A 126 2.24 1.29 11.07
N ASN A 127 3.39 1.53 11.67
CA ASN A 127 4.44 0.54 11.83
C ASN A 127 4.75 0.45 13.31
N GLY A 128 4.57 -0.72 13.93
CA GLY A 128 4.77 -0.90 15.37
C GLY A 128 6.18 -0.50 15.84
N GLY A 129 7.19 -0.67 14.98
CA GLY A 129 8.57 -0.30 15.32
C GLY A 129 9.28 -1.33 16.21
N GLY A 130 10.57 -1.53 15.98
CA GLY A 130 11.44 -2.28 16.88
C GLY A 130 12.47 -1.35 17.51
N GLU A 131 13.00 -1.71 18.68
CA GLU A 131 14.21 -1.06 19.18
C GLU A 131 15.39 -1.46 18.29
N TYR A 132 16.00 -0.49 17.60
CA TYR A 132 17.24 -0.73 16.85
C TYR A 132 18.26 0.39 17.03
N THR A 133 19.54 0.04 16.99
CA THR A 133 20.66 0.99 17.04
C THR A 133 21.03 1.42 15.63
N TYR A 134 21.23 2.72 15.42
CA TYR A 134 21.71 3.24 14.13
C TYR A 134 23.17 2.86 13.91
N MET A 135 23.51 2.31 12.74
CA MET A 135 24.84 1.77 12.44
C MET A 135 25.45 2.47 11.21
N LYS A 136 26.78 2.61 11.20
CA LYS A 136 27.59 3.08 10.06
C LYS A 136 28.85 2.23 9.96
N ASP A 137 29.10 1.62 8.80
CA ASP A 137 30.27 0.76 8.55
C ASP A 137 30.47 -0.34 9.61
N GLY A 138 29.36 -0.90 10.12
CA GLY A 138 29.36 -1.93 11.16
C GLY A 138 29.62 -1.42 12.59
N GLN A 139 29.67 -0.11 12.81
CA GLN A 139 29.83 0.52 14.13
C GLN A 139 28.58 1.32 14.52
N PRO A 140 28.21 1.36 15.81
CA PRO A 140 27.11 2.22 16.28
C PRO A 140 27.39 3.70 16.02
N ILE A 141 26.40 4.42 15.51
CA ILE A 141 26.42 5.88 15.47
C ILE A 141 26.20 6.37 16.91
N LEU A 142 27.19 7.11 17.43
CA LEU A 142 27.14 7.65 18.79
C LEU A 142 26.45 9.01 18.80
N GLY A 143 25.62 9.24 19.81
CA GLY A 143 25.03 10.54 20.10
C GLY A 143 25.98 11.47 20.82
N ASP A 144 25.53 12.68 21.13
CA ASP A 144 26.33 13.70 21.82
C ASP A 144 26.83 13.26 23.21
N ASN A 145 26.17 12.26 23.82
CA ASN A 145 26.54 11.65 25.09
C ASN A 145 27.48 10.44 24.96
N ASN A 146 27.97 10.15 23.76
CA ASN A 146 28.82 9.00 23.43
C ASN A 146 28.15 7.63 23.66
N GLU A 147 26.82 7.59 23.73
CA GLU A 147 26.02 6.36 23.73
C GLU A 147 25.47 6.06 22.34
N PRO A 148 25.22 4.78 21.99
CA PRO A 148 24.59 4.42 20.72
C PRO A 148 23.21 5.08 20.56
N LEU A 149 23.00 5.75 19.42
CA LEU A 149 21.68 6.27 19.07
C LEU A 149 20.74 5.10 18.75
N LYS A 150 19.53 5.16 19.30
CA LYS A 150 18.49 4.16 19.09
C LYS A 150 17.24 4.79 18.49
N ALA A 151 16.60 4.05 17.59
CA ALA A 151 15.21 4.26 17.24
C ALA A 151 14.33 3.48 18.24
N ASP A 152 13.34 4.14 18.83
CA ASP A 152 12.41 3.54 19.79
C ASP A 152 11.01 4.16 19.69
N LYS A 153 10.45 4.22 18.47
CA LYS A 153 9.08 4.72 18.28
C LYS A 153 8.36 4.00 17.13
N PRO A 154 7.11 3.56 17.33
CA PRO A 154 6.21 3.23 16.22
C PRO A 154 6.10 4.42 15.28
N THR A 155 6.03 4.17 13.99
CA THR A 155 5.70 5.20 13.00
C THR A 155 4.19 5.30 12.85
N TYR A 156 3.65 6.50 12.95
CA TYR A 156 2.25 6.80 12.65
C TYR A 156 2.19 8.00 11.70
N ASN A 157 1.86 7.74 10.44
CA ASN A 157 1.69 8.79 9.43
C ASN A 157 0.24 8.89 8.96
N ILE A 158 -0.23 10.12 8.79
CA ILE A 158 -1.51 10.44 8.15
C ILE A 158 -1.22 11.18 6.86
N TYR A 159 -1.80 10.69 5.78
CA TYR A 159 -1.78 11.29 4.46
C TYR A 159 -3.19 11.75 4.15
N THR A 160 -3.36 13.00 3.71
CA THR A 160 -4.68 13.55 3.37
C THR A 160 -4.60 14.39 2.10
N GLY A 161 -5.64 14.32 1.29
CA GLY A 161 -5.68 15.06 0.03
C GLY A 161 -6.83 14.64 -0.87
N ILE A 162 -6.56 14.59 -2.18
CA ILE A 162 -7.54 14.34 -3.22
C ILE A 162 -7.27 13.01 -3.91
N GLY A 163 -8.33 12.32 -4.30
CA GLY A 163 -8.26 11.07 -5.04
C GLY A 163 -9.18 11.08 -6.25
N SER A 164 -8.93 10.16 -7.17
CA SER A 164 -9.77 9.92 -8.33
C SER A 164 -9.68 8.47 -8.79
N ASP A 165 -10.74 8.00 -9.44
CA ASP A 165 -10.69 6.80 -10.26
C ASP A 165 -10.55 7.22 -11.73
N VAL A 166 -9.45 6.82 -12.37
CA VAL A 166 -9.07 7.24 -13.73
C VAL A 166 -9.01 6.05 -14.67
N MET A 167 -9.66 6.17 -15.82
CA MET A 167 -9.59 5.16 -16.88
C MET A 167 -8.31 5.31 -17.70
N VAL A 168 -7.42 4.34 -17.55
CA VAL A 168 -6.14 4.28 -18.26
C VAL A 168 -6.24 3.26 -19.40
N PRO A 169 -5.83 3.60 -20.64
CA PRO A 169 -5.83 2.66 -21.75
C PRO A 169 -5.15 1.34 -21.38
N TRP A 170 -5.79 0.23 -21.74
CA TRP A 170 -5.41 -1.15 -21.42
C TRP A 170 -5.51 -1.53 -19.93
N PHE A 171 -5.05 -0.68 -19.01
CA PHE A 171 -5.08 -0.89 -17.56
C PHE A 171 -6.49 -0.96 -16.99
N GLY A 172 -7.45 -0.23 -17.57
CA GLY A 172 -8.76 -0.07 -16.97
C GLY A 172 -8.72 0.98 -15.86
N LYS A 173 -9.48 0.76 -14.78
CA LYS A 173 -9.58 1.70 -13.68
C LYS A 173 -8.29 1.71 -12.85
N VAL A 174 -7.69 2.88 -12.71
CA VAL A 174 -6.53 3.15 -11.86
C VAL A 174 -6.96 4.14 -10.79
N GLY A 175 -6.80 3.77 -9.52
CA GLY A 175 -6.94 4.73 -8.42
C GLY A 175 -5.74 5.66 -8.44
N VAL A 176 -5.97 6.96 -8.40
CA VAL A 176 -4.95 8.02 -8.40
C VAL A 176 -5.18 8.92 -7.21
N ASN A 177 -4.19 9.08 -6.35
CA ASN A 177 -4.33 9.91 -5.16
C ASN A 177 -3.11 10.81 -4.98
N ALA A 178 -3.34 12.03 -4.51
CA ALA A 178 -2.32 12.99 -4.16
C ALA A 178 -2.56 13.49 -2.74
N TYR A 179 -1.53 13.38 -1.90
CA TYR A 179 -1.61 13.63 -0.47
C TYR A 179 -0.54 14.60 -0.01
N ALA A 180 -0.84 15.35 1.06
CA ALA A 180 0.16 15.89 1.97
C ALA A 180 0.33 14.92 3.15
N LYS A 181 1.57 14.77 3.63
CA LYS A 181 1.93 13.85 4.72
C LYS A 181 2.08 14.62 6.03
N TYR A 182 1.36 14.18 7.05
CA TYR A 182 1.49 14.61 8.43
C TYR A 182 2.09 13.47 9.26
N ASP A 183 3.28 13.70 9.80
CA ASP A 183 3.93 12.79 10.72
C ASP A 183 3.38 13.04 12.12
N MET A 184 2.67 12.06 12.68
CA MET A 184 2.05 12.21 14.00
C MET A 184 3.07 12.18 15.14
N ASN A 185 4.21 11.52 14.93
CA ASN A 185 5.29 11.45 15.91
C ASN A 185 6.02 12.80 16.00
N ALA A 186 6.33 13.41 14.85
CA ALA A 186 6.94 14.73 14.75
C ALA A 186 5.93 15.87 15.00
N LYS A 187 4.64 15.59 14.81
CA LYS A 187 3.53 16.56 14.83
C LYS A 187 3.69 17.66 13.78
N ASP A 188 4.23 17.31 12.63
CA ASP A 188 4.53 18.25 11.57
C ASP A 188 4.21 17.71 10.18
N TRP A 189 4.02 18.64 9.24
CA TRP A 189 3.84 18.33 7.83
C TRP A 189 5.19 18.16 7.17
N ASN A 190 5.42 17.02 6.55
CA ASN A 190 6.69 16.77 5.85
C ASN A 190 6.48 15.95 4.59
N GLY A 191 6.47 16.64 3.46
CA GLY A 191 6.36 16.03 2.14
C GLY A 191 4.95 15.71 1.69
N TYR A 192 4.91 15.14 0.48
CA TYR A 192 3.72 14.83 -0.29
C TYR A 192 3.88 13.43 -0.88
N GLN A 193 2.77 12.81 -1.26
CA GLN A 193 2.78 11.51 -1.93
C GLN A 193 1.78 11.47 -3.08
N VAL A 194 2.19 10.87 -4.20
CA VAL A 194 1.29 10.41 -5.25
C VAL A 194 1.21 8.89 -5.20
N SER A 195 -0.01 8.37 -5.10
CA SER A 195 -0.28 6.94 -5.08
C SER A 195 -1.13 6.51 -6.27
N LEU A 196 -0.70 5.45 -6.95
CA LEU A 196 -1.46 4.77 -7.99
C LEU A 196 -1.75 3.33 -7.59
N ASN A 197 -2.91 2.78 -7.94
CA ASN A 197 -3.20 1.36 -7.78
C ASN A 197 -4.02 0.82 -8.96
N TRP A 198 -3.74 -0.42 -9.36
CA TRP A 198 -4.40 -1.07 -10.50
C TRP A 198 -4.64 -2.55 -10.26
N PHE A 199 -5.68 -3.07 -10.91
CA PHE A 199 -6.00 -4.49 -10.97
C PHE A 199 -6.54 -4.81 -12.36
N LYS A 200 -5.76 -5.54 -13.17
CA LYS A 200 -6.09 -5.84 -14.57
C LYS A 200 -6.05 -7.35 -14.84
N PRO A 201 -7.21 -8.02 -14.87
CA PRO A 201 -7.32 -9.33 -15.50
C PRO A 201 -6.97 -9.23 -16.99
N PHE A 202 -6.05 -10.05 -17.47
CA PHE A 202 -5.60 -10.02 -18.88
C PHE A 202 -5.59 -11.38 -19.58
N TYR A 203 -5.75 -12.48 -18.84
CA TYR A 203 -5.87 -13.82 -19.41
C TYR A 203 -6.94 -14.61 -18.65
N PHE A 204 -7.84 -15.27 -19.36
CA PHE A 204 -8.98 -15.99 -18.77
C PHE A 204 -8.97 -17.44 -19.23
N PHE A 205 -9.12 -18.36 -18.28
CA PHE A 205 -9.19 -19.80 -18.53
C PHE A 205 -10.64 -20.27 -18.63
N GLU A 206 -10.87 -21.39 -19.32
CA GLU A 206 -12.21 -21.98 -19.49
C GLU A 206 -12.87 -22.39 -18.17
N ASN A 207 -12.07 -22.67 -17.13
CA ASN A 207 -12.57 -23.02 -15.80
C ASN A 207 -13.00 -21.80 -14.95
N GLY A 208 -12.98 -20.59 -15.53
CA GLY A 208 -13.35 -19.34 -14.86
C GLY A 208 -12.23 -18.68 -14.05
N SER A 209 -11.08 -19.33 -13.90
CA SER A 209 -9.89 -18.69 -13.31
C SER A 209 -9.26 -17.69 -14.30
N PHE A 210 -8.42 -16.80 -13.80
CA PHE A 210 -7.79 -15.76 -14.62
C PHE A 210 -6.42 -15.34 -14.08
N ILE A 211 -5.62 -14.72 -14.94
CA ILE A 211 -4.35 -14.08 -14.58
C ILE A 211 -4.55 -12.57 -14.54
N THR A 212 -4.03 -11.93 -13.50
CA THR A 212 -4.03 -10.48 -13.32
C THR A 212 -2.62 -9.92 -13.39
N TYR A 213 -2.56 -8.68 -13.86
CA TYR A 213 -1.48 -7.76 -13.54
C TYR A 213 -2.05 -6.75 -12.53
N GLN A 214 -1.52 -6.76 -11.32
CA GLN A 214 -2.02 -5.93 -10.23
C GLN A 214 -0.86 -5.29 -9.47
N GLY A 215 -1.08 -4.11 -8.91
CA GLY A 215 0.01 -3.43 -8.25
C GLY A 215 -0.33 -2.02 -7.78
N TYR A 216 0.71 -1.37 -7.28
CA TYR A 216 0.65 0.00 -6.82
C TYR A 216 1.98 0.72 -7.05
N LEU A 217 1.92 2.05 -7.04
CA LEU A 217 3.06 2.95 -6.98
C LEU A 217 2.79 3.96 -5.88
N ASP A 218 3.71 4.09 -4.93
CA ASP A 218 3.75 5.22 -3.99
C ASP A 218 5.03 6.02 -4.30
N TYR A 219 4.88 7.31 -4.64
CA TYR A 219 5.99 8.23 -4.86
C TYR A 219 5.88 9.42 -3.91
N GLU A 220 6.84 9.55 -3.01
CA GLU A 220 6.97 10.62 -2.03
C GLU A 220 7.95 11.71 -2.52
N PHE A 221 7.65 12.97 -2.24
CA PHE A 221 8.50 14.11 -2.62
C PHE A 221 8.29 15.31 -1.70
N GLY A 222 9.21 16.28 -1.77
CA GLY A 222 9.17 17.48 -0.92
C GLY A 222 9.47 17.18 0.54
N ILE A 223 10.17 16.08 0.80
CA ILE A 223 10.60 15.66 2.13
C ILE A 223 11.79 16.53 2.54
N GLU A 224 11.79 17.00 3.78
CA GLU A 224 12.93 17.71 4.37
C GLU A 224 14.12 16.75 4.53
N LYS A 225 15.26 17.13 3.94
CA LYS A 225 16.50 16.38 4.11
C LYS A 225 17.05 16.63 5.50
N THR A 226 17.33 15.54 6.19
CA THR A 226 17.95 15.56 7.52
C THR A 226 19.14 14.61 7.54
N ASP A 227 20.06 14.85 8.47
CA ASP A 227 21.19 13.98 8.75
C ASP A 227 21.32 13.75 10.25
N ILE A 228 21.92 12.62 10.62
CA ILE A 228 22.35 12.36 12.00
C ILE A 228 23.87 12.23 11.98
N ALA A 229 24.55 13.11 12.74
CA ALA A 229 26.00 13.17 12.82
C ALA A 229 26.68 13.23 11.42
N GLY A 230 26.14 14.03 10.49
CA GLY A 230 26.68 14.19 9.14
C GLY A 230 26.44 13.00 8.21
N THR A 231 25.62 12.03 8.61
CA THR A 231 25.20 10.90 7.77
C THR A 231 23.74 11.10 7.35
N PRO A 232 23.40 11.10 6.05
CA PRO A 232 22.03 11.33 5.59
C PRO A 232 21.03 10.34 6.20
N LEU A 233 19.93 10.87 6.72
CA LEU A 233 18.76 10.08 7.15
C LEU A 233 17.72 10.06 6.04
N ASN A 234 17.31 11.25 5.60
CA ASN A 234 16.25 11.42 4.62
C ASN A 234 16.75 11.97 3.29
N SER A 235 16.10 11.54 2.22
CA SER A 235 16.17 12.14 0.90
C SER A 235 14.99 13.08 0.67
N SER A 236 15.03 13.88 -0.40
CA SER A 236 13.93 14.80 -0.73
C SER A 236 12.77 14.15 -1.49
N HIS A 237 12.96 12.91 -1.94
CA HIS A 237 12.00 12.11 -2.68
C HIS A 237 12.29 10.63 -2.47
N GLY A 238 11.34 9.78 -2.85
CA GLY A 238 11.53 8.34 -2.87
C GLY A 238 10.23 7.65 -3.25
N GLY A 239 10.23 6.33 -3.27
CA GLY A 239 9.03 5.59 -3.60
C GLY A 239 9.25 4.09 -3.74
N ALA A 240 8.12 3.41 -3.92
CA ALA A 240 8.09 2.00 -4.22
C ALA A 240 7.00 1.69 -5.24
N MET A 241 7.32 0.78 -6.16
CA MET A 241 6.38 0.29 -7.16
C MET A 241 6.29 -1.24 -7.07
N TYR A 242 5.11 -1.75 -6.73
CA TYR A 242 4.82 -3.18 -6.71
C TYR A 242 4.17 -3.63 -8.01
N ASN A 243 4.71 -4.69 -8.60
CA ASN A 243 4.28 -5.27 -9.87
C ASN A 243 3.96 -6.76 -9.66
N GLY A 244 2.68 -7.09 -9.56
CA GLY A 244 2.20 -8.44 -9.28
C GLY A 244 1.61 -9.15 -10.49
N LEU A 245 1.97 -10.42 -10.67
CA LEU A 245 1.32 -11.36 -11.57
C LEU A 245 0.68 -12.48 -10.75
N TYR A 246 -0.64 -12.55 -10.78
CA TYR A 246 -1.40 -13.47 -9.93
C TYR A 246 -2.35 -14.32 -10.75
N TRP A 247 -2.44 -15.60 -10.42
CA TRP A 247 -3.52 -16.48 -10.84
C TRP A 247 -4.63 -16.45 -9.78
N HIS A 248 -5.86 -16.20 -10.20
CA HIS A 248 -7.04 -16.08 -9.34
C HIS A 248 -8.08 -17.16 -9.67
N THR A 249 -8.62 -17.77 -8.63
CA THR A 249 -9.89 -18.53 -8.63
C THR A 249 -10.91 -17.83 -7.74
N ASP A 250 -12.12 -18.38 -7.62
CA ASP A 250 -13.16 -17.86 -6.73
C ASP A 250 -12.70 -17.76 -5.26
N GLN A 251 -11.99 -18.78 -4.75
CA GLN A 251 -11.57 -18.87 -3.34
C GLN A 251 -10.08 -18.60 -3.11
N PHE A 252 -9.25 -18.72 -4.14
CA PHE A 252 -7.79 -18.68 -3.98
C PHE A 252 -7.12 -17.70 -4.94
N ALA A 253 -5.92 -17.25 -4.58
CA ALA A 253 -4.97 -16.72 -5.54
C ALA A 253 -3.54 -17.18 -5.22
N LEU A 254 -2.71 -17.30 -6.25
CA LEU A 254 -1.27 -17.52 -6.13
C LEU A 254 -0.58 -16.46 -6.96
N GLY A 255 0.42 -15.79 -6.38
CA GLY A 255 1.04 -14.65 -7.02
C GLY A 255 2.55 -14.57 -6.83
N TYR A 256 3.18 -13.95 -7.83
CA TYR A 256 4.53 -13.44 -7.74
C TYR A 256 4.48 -11.91 -7.85
N GLY A 257 5.28 -11.25 -7.03
CA GLY A 257 5.45 -9.81 -7.01
C GLY A 257 6.90 -9.41 -7.18
N LEU A 258 7.12 -8.34 -7.95
CA LEU A 258 8.39 -7.63 -8.01
C LEU A 258 8.17 -6.21 -7.52
N LYS A 259 8.89 -5.80 -6.48
CA LYS A 259 8.84 -4.44 -5.95
C LYS A 259 10.13 -3.71 -6.29
N LEU A 260 9.99 -2.57 -6.96
CA LEU A 260 11.09 -1.65 -7.23
C LEU A 260 11.08 -0.57 -6.15
N TYR A 261 12.26 -0.21 -5.66
CA TYR A 261 12.44 0.84 -4.68
C TYR A 261 13.43 1.88 -5.16
N ASP A 262 13.13 3.12 -4.83
CA ASP A 262 14.04 4.27 -4.95
C ASP A 262 13.91 5.06 -3.65
N GLU A 263 14.93 5.05 -2.80
CA GLU A 263 14.94 5.76 -1.52
C GLU A 263 13.66 5.56 -0.70
N VAL A 264 13.27 4.29 -0.52
CA VAL A 264 11.95 3.93 0.05
C VAL A 264 11.65 4.66 1.36
N TYR A 265 10.40 5.13 1.51
CA TYR A 265 9.95 5.96 2.63
C TYR A 265 10.64 7.34 2.74
N GLY A 266 11.35 7.77 1.70
CA GLY A 266 12.18 8.98 1.73
C GLY A 266 13.46 8.81 2.55
N LEU A 267 13.94 7.57 2.69
CA LEU A 267 15.19 7.26 3.39
C LEU A 267 16.35 7.29 2.39
N ALA A 268 17.38 8.06 2.72
CA ALA A 268 18.53 8.26 1.84
C ALA A 268 19.27 6.94 1.60
N ASP A 269 19.54 6.61 0.32
CA ASP A 269 20.24 5.37 -0.05
C ASP A 269 21.72 5.45 0.32
N GLY A 270 22.23 4.38 0.94
CA GLY A 270 23.55 4.36 1.56
C GLY A 270 23.69 5.27 2.78
N GLY A 271 22.58 5.84 3.25
CA GLY A 271 22.49 6.63 4.48
C GLY A 271 22.36 5.76 5.72
N ILE A 272 21.74 6.32 6.75
CA ILE A 272 21.54 5.66 8.05
C ILE A 272 20.69 4.39 7.94
N ALA A 273 19.72 4.38 7.03
CA ALA A 273 18.85 3.23 6.79
C ALA A 273 19.54 2.12 5.95
N GLY A 274 20.81 2.31 5.58
CA GLY A 274 21.54 1.41 4.70
C GLY A 274 21.03 1.49 3.26
N LYS A 275 20.85 0.32 2.63
CA LYS A 275 20.31 0.23 1.27
C LYS A 275 18.80 0.46 1.30
N THR A 276 18.33 1.42 0.53
CA THR A 276 16.92 1.84 0.43
C THR A 276 16.42 1.86 -1.02
N SER A 277 17.32 1.71 -1.99
CA SER A 277 17.03 1.54 -3.41
C SER A 277 17.38 0.15 -3.92
N GLY A 278 16.56 -0.40 -4.83
CA GLY A 278 16.78 -1.73 -5.38
C GLY A 278 15.50 -2.48 -5.76
N VAL A 279 15.56 -3.81 -5.64
CA VAL A 279 14.49 -4.72 -6.06
C VAL A 279 14.25 -5.76 -4.98
N ALA A 280 12.99 -6.05 -4.69
CA ALA A 280 12.58 -7.19 -3.86
C ALA A 280 11.57 -8.07 -4.60
N HIS A 281 11.48 -9.31 -4.13
CA HIS A 281 10.59 -10.32 -4.65
C HIS A 281 9.58 -10.75 -3.60
N TYR A 282 8.35 -11.01 -4.04
CA TYR A 282 7.27 -11.47 -3.17
C TYR A 282 6.61 -12.70 -3.78
N ILE A 283 6.24 -13.64 -2.93
CA ILE A 283 5.32 -14.74 -3.27
C ILE A 283 4.13 -14.69 -2.32
N ALA A 284 2.95 -14.98 -2.86
CA ALA A 284 1.70 -14.91 -2.10
C ALA A 284 0.84 -16.15 -2.35
N ALA A 285 0.26 -16.69 -1.28
CA ALA A 285 -0.86 -17.60 -1.34
C ALA A 285 -2.05 -17.03 -0.57
N THR A 286 -3.17 -16.85 -1.27
CA THR A 286 -4.33 -16.11 -0.78
C THR A 286 -5.54 -17.01 -0.62
N TYR A 287 -6.32 -16.80 0.45
CA TYR A 287 -7.67 -17.32 0.61
C TYR A 287 -8.69 -16.17 0.72
N LYS A 288 -9.73 -16.20 -0.10
CA LYS A 288 -10.77 -15.16 -0.23
C LYS A 288 -12.07 -15.61 0.45
N PHE A 289 -12.69 -14.72 1.22
CA PHE A 289 -13.93 -14.97 1.98
C PHE A 289 -15.18 -14.51 1.24
#